data_AF-A0A9Q0UGU8-F1
#
_entry.id   AF-A0A9Q0UGU8-F1
#
_cell.length_a   1.000
_cell.length_b   1.000
_cell.length_c   1.000
_cell.angle_alpha   90.00
_cell.angle_beta   90.00
_cell.angle_gamma   90.00
#
_symmetry.space_group_name_H-M   'P 1'
#
loop_
_entity.id
_entity.type
_entity.pdbx_description
1 polymer ?
#
loop_
_entity_poly.entity_id
_entity_poly.type
_entity_poly.pdbx_seq_one_letter_code
_entity_poly.pdbx_strand_id
1 'polypeptide(L)'
;MVYMQAIKKFAEGDAIVILDPKPERSAANNLALEKILELALQCLAPGRQSRPSMSKCAEILWSIRKDYKEQSASDLFMRDKGRKN
;
A
#
# COMPACT_ATOMS: atom_id res chain seq x y z
N MET A 1 -19.30 4.94 9.45
CA MET A 1 -19.51 3.55 8.98
C MET A 1 -18.74 3.18 7.71
N VAL A 2 -18.16 4.14 6.97
CA VAL A 2 -17.39 3.88 5.73
C VAL A 2 -16.08 3.08 5.92
N TYR A 3 -15.47 3.15 7.10
CA TYR A 3 -14.15 2.54 7.35
C TYR A 3 -14.15 1.00 7.39
N MET A 4 -15.24 0.38 7.87
CA MET A 4 -15.34 -1.07 7.93
C MET A 4 -15.52 -1.71 6.54
N GLN A 5 -16.20 -1.04 5.61
CA GLN A 5 -16.33 -1.55 4.23
C GLN A 5 -15.00 -1.52 3.48
N ALA A 6 -14.21 -0.47 3.68
CA ALA A 6 -12.87 -0.33 3.13
C ALA A 6 -11.91 -1.42 3.63
N ILE A 7 -12.00 -1.81 4.90
CA ILE A 7 -11.19 -2.92 5.42
C ILE A 7 -11.70 -4.26 4.90
N LYS A 8 -13.03 -4.43 4.84
CA LYS A 8 -13.64 -5.70 4.44
C LYS A 8 -13.33 -6.04 2.98
N LYS A 9 -13.46 -5.10 2.04
CA LYS A 9 -13.11 -5.42 0.64
C LYS A 9 -11.60 -5.53 0.41
N PHE A 10 -10.76 -4.91 1.25
CA PHE A 10 -9.31 -5.15 1.22
C PHE A 10 -9.00 -6.60 1.62
N ALA A 11 -9.63 -7.09 2.69
CA ALA A 11 -9.50 -8.48 3.13
C ALA A 11 -10.06 -9.49 2.09
N GLU A 12 -10.98 -9.07 1.23
CA GLU A 12 -11.54 -9.88 0.13
C GLU A 12 -10.69 -9.84 -1.15
N GLY A 13 -9.52 -9.18 -1.13
CA GLY A 13 -8.61 -9.08 -2.29
C GLY A 13 -8.99 -8.00 -3.30
N ASP A 14 -9.99 -7.18 -2.97
CA ASP A 14 -10.58 -6.16 -3.86
C ASP A 14 -10.18 -4.75 -3.42
N ALA A 15 -8.91 -4.62 -2.99
CA ALA A 15 -8.30 -3.39 -2.52
C ALA A 15 -8.48 -2.24 -3.52
N ILE A 16 -8.41 -2.55 -4.82
CA ILE A 16 -8.48 -1.62 -5.95
C ILE A 16 -9.82 -0.87 -6.01
N VAL A 17 -10.91 -1.46 -5.52
CA VAL A 17 -12.26 -0.83 -5.54
C VAL A 17 -12.45 0.17 -4.40
N ILE A 18 -11.61 0.12 -3.37
CA ILE A 18 -11.66 1.00 -2.19
C ILE A 18 -10.76 2.23 -2.37
N LEU A 19 -9.76 2.10 -3.23
CA LEU A 19 -8.75 3.11 -3.49
C LEU A 19 -9.30 4.24 -4.36
N ASP A 20 -8.68 5.42 -4.24
CA ASP A 20 -8.90 6.55 -5.15
C ASP A 20 -8.89 5.98 -6.60
N PRO A 21 -9.82 6.36 -7.50
CA PRO A 21 -9.81 5.85 -8.87
C PRO A 21 -8.60 6.28 -9.69
N LYS A 22 -7.82 7.26 -9.19
CA LYS A 22 -6.73 7.93 -9.90
C LYS A 22 -5.32 7.31 -9.86
N PRO A 23 -4.89 6.49 -8.89
CA PRO A 23 -3.56 5.89 -8.91
C PRO A 23 -3.45 4.96 -10.12
N GLU A 24 -2.34 5.10 -10.84
CA GLU A 24 -2.00 4.20 -11.93
C GLU A 24 -1.89 2.77 -11.39
N ARG A 25 -2.47 1.79 -12.11
CA ARG A 25 -2.34 0.38 -11.73
C ARG A 25 -0.96 -0.13 -12.15
N SER A 26 0.04 0.02 -11.29
CA SER A 26 1.37 -0.56 -11.43
C SER A 26 1.65 -1.57 -10.31
N ALA A 27 2.61 -2.48 -10.54
CA ALA A 27 3.00 -3.45 -9.53
C ALA A 27 3.55 -2.75 -8.28
N ALA A 28 4.37 -1.71 -8.47
CA ALA A 28 4.87 -0.87 -7.39
C ALA A 28 3.75 -0.19 -6.58
N ASN A 29 2.74 0.37 -7.26
CA ASN A 29 1.61 1.02 -6.57
C ASN A 29 0.80 0.00 -5.78
N ASN A 30 0.49 -1.16 -6.38
CA ASN A 30 -0.29 -2.20 -5.70
C ASN A 30 0.42 -2.70 -4.43
N LEU A 31 1.72 -3.00 -4.51
CA LEU A 31 2.46 -3.47 -3.34
C LEU A 31 2.58 -2.39 -2.25
N ALA A 32 2.84 -1.14 -2.64
CA ALA A 32 2.89 -0.04 -1.66
C ALA A 32 1.55 0.13 -0.95
N LEU A 33 0.44 0.00 -1.68
CA LEU A 33 -0.91 0.12 -1.16
C LEU A 33 -1.26 -1.01 -0.18
N GLU A 34 -0.91 -2.25 -0.51
CA GLU A 34 -1.07 -3.40 0.39
C GLU A 34 -0.35 -3.16 1.72
N LYS A 35 0.93 -2.77 1.69
CA LYS A 35 1.71 -2.50 2.90
C LYS A 35 1.16 -1.32 3.72
N ILE A 36 0.67 -0.26 3.05
CA ILE A 36 0.06 0.89 3.74
C ILE A 36 -1.24 0.49 4.43
N LEU A 37 -2.08 -0.30 3.75
CA LEU A 37 -3.35 -0.77 4.32
C LEU A 37 -3.11 -1.73 5.49
N GLU A 38 -2.10 -2.60 5.41
CA GLU A 38 -1.67 -3.42 6.53
C GLU A 38 -1.27 -2.58 7.75
N LEU A 39 -0.45 -1.53 7.56
CA LEU A 39 -0.10 -0.61 8.64
C LEU A 39 -1.33 0.13 9.19
N ALA A 40 -2.25 0.56 8.32
CA ALA A 40 -3.48 1.24 8.74
C ALA A 40 -4.34 0.32 9.63
N LEU A 41 -4.45 -0.96 9.30
CA LEU A 41 -5.15 -1.96 10.11
C LEU A 41 -4.52 -2.08 11.51
N GLN A 42 -3.19 -2.13 11.60
CA GLN A 42 -2.48 -2.18 12.88
C GLN A 42 -2.71 -0.89 13.70
N CYS A 43 -2.66 0.29 13.05
CA CYS A 43 -2.94 1.58 13.70
C CYS A 43 -4.36 1.67 14.28
N LEU A 44 -5.31 0.93 13.72
CA LEU A 44 -6.72 0.95 14.11
C LEU A 44 -7.13 -0.25 14.95
N ALA A 45 -6.16 -1.02 15.43
CA ALA A 45 -6.41 -2.11 16.36
C ALA A 45 -7.26 -1.63 17.55
N PRO A 46 -8.25 -2.41 18.01
CA PRO A 46 -9.18 -1.96 19.06
C PRO A 46 -8.46 -1.66 20.38
N GLY A 47 -7.43 -2.43 20.73
CA GLY A 47 -6.61 -2.22 21.91
C GLY A 47 -5.51 -1.18 21.69
N ARG A 48 -5.29 -0.28 22.66
CA ARG A 48 -4.19 0.70 22.60
C ARG A 48 -2.82 0.03 22.54
N GLN A 49 -2.63 -1.09 23.26
CA GLN A 49 -1.34 -1.80 23.32
C GLN A 49 -1.06 -2.64 22.06
N SER A 50 -2.09 -2.94 21.27
CA SER A 50 -1.93 -3.61 19.96
C SER A 50 -1.62 -2.63 18.82
N ARG A 51 -1.70 -1.32 19.06
CA ARG A 51 -1.36 -0.31 18.05
C ARG A 51 0.15 -0.04 18.07
N PRO A 52 0.79 0.13 16.90
CA PRO A 52 2.16 0.61 16.85
C PRO A 52 2.26 2.02 17.42
N SER A 53 3.45 2.37 17.96
CA SER A 53 3.76 3.76 18.29
C SER A 53 3.85 4.58 17.01
N MET A 54 3.60 5.89 17.10
CA MET A 54 3.77 6.78 15.94
C MET A 54 5.20 6.79 15.39
N SER A 55 6.21 6.59 16.25
CA SER A 55 7.60 6.41 15.80
C SER A 55 7.74 5.16 14.92
N LYS A 56 7.12 4.04 15.34
CA LYS A 56 7.15 2.81 14.57
C LYS A 56 6.40 2.93 13.24
N CYS A 57 5.26 3.62 13.23
CA CYS A 57 4.55 3.93 12.00
C CYS A 57 5.44 4.70 11.02
N ALA A 58 6.18 5.71 11.50
CA ALA A 58 7.08 6.50 10.66
C ALA A 58 8.22 5.64 10.06
N GLU A 59 8.81 4.75 10.85
CA GLU A 59 9.83 3.80 10.36
C GLU A 59 9.28 2.91 9.24
N ILE A 60 8.11 2.31 9.46
CA ILE A 60 7.48 1.40 8.49
C ILE A 60 7.14 2.17 7.20
N LEU A 61 6.54 3.36 7.31
CA LEU A 61 6.22 4.22 6.16
C LEU A 61 7.47 4.61 5.37
N TRP A 62 8.59 4.88 6.06
CA TRP A 62 9.88 5.15 5.41
C TRP A 62 10.40 3.95 4.62
N SER A 63 10.29 2.74 5.17
CA SER A 63 10.63 1.51 4.45
C SER A 63 9.75 1.31 3.22
N ILE A 64 8.43 1.48 3.36
CA ILE A 64 7.50 1.38 2.22
C ILE A 64 7.87 2.38 1.12
N ARG A 65 8.16 3.63 1.49
CA ARG A 65 8.59 4.66 0.54
C ARG A 65 9.89 4.29 -0.19
N LYS A 66 10.83 3.64 0.51
CA LYS A 66 12.09 3.16 -0.09
C LYS A 66 11.83 2.05 -1.09
N ASP A 67 11.12 1.00 -0.67
CA ASP A 67 10.77 -0.16 -1.51
C ASP A 67 10.00 0.28 -2.77
N TYR A 68 9.04 1.21 -2.60
CA TYR A 68 8.26 1.76 -3.71
C TYR A 68 9.14 2.44 -4.76
N LYS A 69 10.15 3.21 -4.35
CA LYS A 69 11.08 3.86 -5.28
C LYS A 69 11.91 2.84 -6.05
N GLU A 70 12.35 1.78 -5.39
CA GLU A 70 13.14 0.71 -6.03
C GLU A 70 12.28 -0.05 -7.07
N GLN A 71 11.05 -0.39 -6.71
CA GLN A 71 10.14 -1.13 -7.60
C GLN A 71 9.58 -0.28 -8.73
N SER A 72 9.25 0.99 -8.48
CA SER A 72 8.80 1.89 -9.54
C SER A 72 9.91 2.13 -10.57
N ALA A 73 11.17 2.21 -10.14
CA ALA A 73 12.30 2.26 -11.07
C ALA A 73 12.37 1.00 -11.92
N SER A 74 12.25 -0.20 -11.34
CA SER A 74 12.26 -1.46 -12.12
C SER A 74 11.07 -1.58 -13.07
N ASP A 75 9.87 -1.16 -12.66
CA ASP A 75 8.67 -1.14 -13.49
C ASP A 75 8.87 -0.26 -14.73
N LEU A 76 9.49 0.92 -14.56
CA LEU A 76 9.84 1.82 -15.67
C LEU A 76 10.86 1.19 -16.62
N PHE A 77 11.89 0.51 -16.10
CA PHE A 77 12.88 -0.20 -16.93
C PHE A 77 12.25 -1.34 -17.74
N MET A 78 11.32 -2.10 -17.15
CA MET A 78 10.62 -3.17 -17.86
C MET A 78 9.70 -2.63 -18.95
N ARG A 79 9.03 -1.50 -18.67
CA ARG A 79 8.14 -0.83 -19.61
C ARG A 79 8.90 -0.21 -20.80
N ASP A 80 10.10 0.33 -20.59
CA ASP A 80 10.98 0.81 -21.69
C ASP A 80 11.43 -0.35 -22.59
N LYS A 81 11.78 -1.50 -22.00
CA LYS A 81 12.16 -2.71 -22.75
C LYS A 81 11.02 -3.25 -23.61
N GLY A 82 9.80 -3.29 -23.07
CA GLY A 82 8.61 -3.75 -23.81
C GLY A 82 8.20 -2.84 -24.97
N ARG A 83 8.67 -1.58 -25.00
CA ARG A 83 8.37 -0.62 -26.08
C ARG A 83 9.37 -0.70 -27.25
N LYS A 84 10.52 -1.37 -27.07
CA LYS A 84 11.57 -1.53 -28.09
C LYS A 84 11.48 -2.84 -28.87
N ASN A 85 10.42 -3.62 -28.68
CA ASN A 85 10.16 -4.88 -29.36
C ASN A 85 9.02 -4.75 -30.36
#